data_AF-A0AAU9FD00-F1
#
_entry.id   AF-A0AAU9FD00-F1
#
_cell.length_a   1.000
_cell.length_b   1.000
_cell.length_c   1.000
_cell.angle_alpha   90.00
_cell.angle_beta   90.00
_cell.angle_gamma   90.00
#
_symmetry.space_group_name_H-M   'P 1'
#
loop_
_entity.id
_entity.type
_entity.pdbx_description
1 polymer ?
#
loop_
_entity_poly.entity_id
_entity_poly.type
_entity_poly.pdbx_seq_one_letter_code
_entity_poly.pdbx_strand_id
1 'polypeptide(L)'
;MSRSERSLLLLLISIAGCGLGLICVARADSARAYNPLARPVAEAVERLYNQVLHATIEDARQRLPHLNDSEAIDKQYFEDLDTTLSNEDYYSTAYYIFAWINSQLMAQQRPDKLLLEVLPGEKTAIRNFFLKVRPPLESYLHRSHQTRPELITNVTRWAGEQQDSVVMSYIEFPRSLQAQLPELQLMDYTKLAKALIEGVATGIWGSL
;
A
#
# COMPACT_ATOMS: atom_id res chain seq x y z
N MET A 1 -28.88 -4.68 -21.89
CA MET A 1 -27.93 -4.92 -23.01
C MET A 1 -27.01 -3.71 -23.14
N SER A 2 -25.70 -3.97 -23.09
CA SER A 2 -24.49 -3.15 -23.40
C SER A 2 -24.42 -1.69 -22.92
N ARG A 3 -23.60 -1.34 -21.91
CA ARG A 3 -22.12 -1.11 -21.95
C ARG A 3 -21.68 0.08 -22.82
N SER A 4 -21.05 1.07 -22.17
CA SER A 4 -19.79 1.77 -22.54
C SER A 4 -19.78 3.10 -21.75
N GLU A 5 -19.28 3.18 -20.51
CA GLU A 5 -17.87 3.24 -20.13
C GLU A 5 -16.93 3.91 -21.15
N ARG A 6 -16.05 4.77 -20.63
CA ARG A 6 -14.85 5.38 -21.25
C ARG A 6 -15.06 6.71 -21.99
N SER A 7 -15.24 7.78 -21.22
CA SER A 7 -14.75 9.11 -21.61
C SER A 7 -14.07 9.82 -20.43
N LEU A 8 -13.08 9.12 -19.86
CA LEU A 8 -12.11 9.67 -18.90
C LEU A 8 -10.67 9.44 -19.41
N LEU A 9 -10.53 9.31 -20.73
CA LEU A 9 -9.29 9.17 -21.49
C LEU A 9 -8.89 10.52 -22.12
N LEU A 10 -8.87 11.58 -21.30
CA LEU A 10 -8.34 12.88 -21.70
C LEU A 10 -7.42 13.42 -20.63
N LEU A 11 -6.30 12.73 -20.46
CA LEU A 11 -5.10 13.35 -19.93
C LEU A 11 -3.91 12.54 -20.42
N LEU A 12 -3.40 12.92 -21.60
CA LEU A 12 -2.00 12.79 -22.02
C LEU A 12 -1.89 13.26 -23.48
N ILE A 13 -0.96 14.19 -23.70
CA ILE A 13 -0.16 14.47 -24.91
C ILE A 13 -0.08 15.99 -25.13
N SER A 14 1.03 16.56 -24.68
CA SER A 14 1.69 17.69 -25.34
C SER A 14 3.15 17.70 -24.89
N ILE A 15 3.98 16.90 -25.57
CA ILE A 15 5.44 17.02 -25.56
C ILE A 15 5.84 17.74 -26.86
N ALA A 16 6.37 18.94 -26.72
CA ALA A 16 7.19 19.61 -27.72
C ALA A 16 8.09 20.58 -26.93
N GLY A 17 9.39 20.31 -26.83
CA GLY A 17 10.33 21.01 -27.70
C GLY A 17 11.70 21.14 -27.02
N CYS A 18 12.73 20.95 -27.84
CA CYS A 18 14.18 20.97 -27.62
C CYS A 18 14.77 21.92 -26.57
N GLY A 19 15.83 21.44 -25.91
CA GLY A 19 16.83 22.25 -25.23
C GLY A 19 18.06 21.42 -24.87
N LEU A 20 19.03 21.36 -25.77
CA LEU A 20 20.37 20.81 -25.54
C LEU A 20 21.03 21.56 -24.37
N GLY A 21 21.28 20.86 -23.27
CA GLY A 21 22.08 21.34 -22.15
C GLY A 21 22.87 20.18 -21.56
N LEU A 22 24.17 20.16 -21.84
CA LEU A 22 25.14 19.29 -21.18
C LEU A 22 25.07 19.52 -19.67
N ILE A 23 24.50 18.59 -18.93
CA ILE A 23 24.63 18.53 -17.48
C ILE A 23 25.35 17.23 -17.15
N CYS A 24 26.51 17.41 -16.55
CA CYS A 24 27.43 16.38 -16.09
C CYS A 24 26.66 15.22 -15.45
N VAL A 25 26.75 14.04 -16.06
CA VAL A 25 26.37 12.79 -15.42
C VAL A 25 27.39 12.54 -14.31
N ALA A 26 27.15 13.15 -13.15
CA ALA A 26 27.67 12.62 -11.91
C ALA A 26 27.03 11.25 -11.78
N ARG A 27 27.80 10.21 -12.14
CA ARG A 27 27.49 8.83 -11.82
C ARG A 27 27.51 8.74 -10.29
N ALA A 28 26.40 9.08 -9.66
CA ALA A 28 26.15 8.70 -8.29
C ALA A 28 26.11 7.18 -8.32
N ASP A 29 27.19 6.54 -7.90
CA ASP A 29 27.18 5.15 -7.50
C ASP A 29 26.16 5.04 -6.36
N SER A 30 24.90 4.83 -6.72
CA SER A 30 23.86 4.39 -5.80
C SER A 30 24.09 2.91 -5.51
N ALA A 31 25.28 2.59 -5.00
CA ALA A 31 25.44 1.43 -4.15
C ALA A 31 24.58 1.72 -2.92
N ARG A 32 23.33 1.21 -2.94
CA ARG A 32 22.46 1.19 -1.76
C ARG A 32 23.31 0.70 -0.60
N ALA A 33 23.65 1.60 0.32
CA ALA A 33 24.52 1.28 1.43
C ALA A 33 23.83 0.18 2.24
N TYR A 34 24.38 -1.03 2.18
CA TYR A 34 23.87 -2.16 2.94
C TYR A 34 24.00 -1.81 4.43
N ASN A 35 22.86 -1.58 5.08
CA ASN A 35 22.81 -1.39 6.52
C ASN A 35 22.29 -2.69 7.16
N PRO A 36 23.13 -3.44 7.91
CA PRO A 36 22.70 -4.69 8.54
C PRO A 36 21.58 -4.48 9.58
N LEU A 37 21.39 -3.25 10.07
CA LEU A 37 20.30 -2.89 10.97
C LEU A 37 18.95 -2.76 10.25
N ALA A 38 18.95 -2.55 8.93
CA ALA A 38 17.75 -2.24 8.17
C ALA A 38 16.83 -3.46 8.00
N ARG A 39 17.39 -4.63 7.72
CA ARG A 39 16.59 -5.84 7.41
C ARG A 39 15.67 -6.27 8.56
N PRO A 40 16.12 -6.41 9.82
CA PRO A 40 15.22 -6.79 10.91
C PRO A 40 14.11 -5.77 11.16
N VAL A 41 14.39 -4.49 10.88
CA VAL A 41 13.42 -3.40 11.04
C VAL A 41 12.39 -3.44 9.91
N ALA A 42 12.82 -3.64 8.67
CA ALA A 42 11.95 -3.85 7.53
C ALA A 42 11.00 -5.04 7.77
N GLU A 43 11.54 -6.20 8.16
CA GLU A 43 10.74 -7.40 8.47
C GLU A 43 9.73 -7.15 9.62
N ALA A 44 10.13 -6.39 10.65
CA ALA A 44 9.22 -6.03 11.73
C ALA A 44 8.08 -5.10 11.27
N VAL A 45 8.39 -4.13 10.41
CA VAL A 45 7.42 -3.22 9.80
C VAL A 45 6.45 -3.98 8.91
N GLU A 46 6.97 -4.83 8.01
CA GLU A 46 6.18 -5.68 7.11
C GLU A 46 5.23 -6.57 7.88
N ARG A 47 5.71 -7.25 8.95
CA ARG A 47 4.85 -8.09 9.78
C ARG A 47 3.68 -7.30 10.37
N LEU A 48 3.92 -6.08 10.86
CA LEU A 48 2.86 -5.25 11.43
C LEU A 48 1.90 -4.73 10.35
N TYR A 49 2.41 -4.38 9.17
CA TYR A 49 1.62 -3.96 8.02
C TYR A 49 0.72 -5.11 7.55
N ASN A 50 1.31 -6.28 7.34
CA ASN A 50 0.64 -7.50 6.92
C ASN A 50 -0.48 -7.93 7.87
N GLN A 51 -0.34 -7.69 9.18
CA GLN A 51 -1.41 -7.95 10.16
C GLN A 51 -2.67 -7.13 9.89
N VAL A 52 -2.52 -5.87 9.49
CA VAL A 52 -3.67 -5.01 9.16
C VAL A 52 -4.31 -5.48 7.87
N LEU A 53 -3.51 -5.74 6.81
CA LEU A 53 -4.03 -6.26 5.55
C LEU A 53 -4.83 -7.55 5.78
N HIS A 54 -4.25 -8.52 6.48
CA HIS A 54 -4.90 -9.79 6.75
C HIS A 54 -6.19 -9.61 7.57
N ALA A 55 -6.15 -8.83 8.66
CA ALA A 55 -7.32 -8.61 9.51
C ALA A 55 -8.48 -7.93 8.75
N THR A 56 -8.20 -6.91 7.95
CA THR A 56 -9.23 -6.23 7.15
C THR A 56 -9.83 -7.16 6.09
N ILE A 57 -9.00 -7.93 5.38
CA ILE A 57 -9.45 -8.82 4.32
C ILE A 57 -10.32 -9.94 4.90
N GLU A 58 -9.94 -10.52 6.02
CA GLU A 58 -10.75 -11.55 6.69
C GLU A 58 -12.09 -10.99 7.19
N ASP A 59 -12.11 -9.79 7.77
CA ASP A 59 -13.36 -9.14 8.19
C ASP A 59 -14.26 -8.83 6.97
N ALA A 60 -13.68 -8.33 5.88
CA ALA A 60 -14.40 -8.09 4.63
C ALA A 60 -14.98 -9.39 4.05
N ARG A 61 -14.17 -10.46 4.01
CA ARG A 61 -14.57 -11.78 3.51
C ARG A 61 -15.74 -12.37 4.30
N GLN A 62 -15.77 -12.18 5.61
CA GLN A 62 -16.87 -12.66 6.46
C GLN A 62 -18.18 -11.87 6.25
N ARG A 63 -18.08 -10.59 5.93
CA ARG A 63 -19.25 -9.71 5.75
C ARG A 63 -19.83 -9.80 4.36
N LEU A 64 -18.98 -9.92 3.33
CA LEU A 64 -19.35 -9.91 1.91
C LEU A 64 -20.58 -10.79 1.56
N PRO A 65 -20.72 -12.04 2.04
CA PRO A 65 -21.86 -12.89 1.71
C PRO A 65 -23.22 -12.36 2.19
N HIS A 66 -23.22 -11.49 3.21
CA HIS A 66 -24.42 -10.92 3.81
C HIS A 66 -24.80 -9.57 3.19
N LEU A 67 -24.00 -9.08 2.24
CA LEU A 67 -24.21 -7.83 1.53
C LEU A 67 -24.77 -8.15 0.13
N ASN A 68 -25.98 -7.67 -0.16
CA ASN A 68 -26.63 -7.84 -1.47
C ASN A 68 -26.20 -6.75 -2.49
N ASP A 69 -25.04 -6.11 -2.30
CA ASP A 69 -24.60 -5.00 -3.15
C ASP A 69 -23.88 -5.51 -4.41
N SER A 70 -24.34 -5.02 -5.57
CA SER A 70 -23.73 -5.33 -6.87
C SER A 70 -22.38 -4.65 -7.12
N GLU A 71 -21.99 -3.70 -6.26
CA GLU A 71 -20.70 -2.98 -6.33
C GLU A 71 -19.63 -3.60 -5.42
N ALA A 72 -19.97 -4.62 -4.64
CA ALA A 72 -19.02 -5.27 -3.77
C ALA A 72 -17.92 -5.97 -4.60
N ILE A 73 -16.69 -5.99 -4.07
CA ILE A 73 -15.53 -6.58 -4.74
C ILE A 73 -15.82 -8.01 -5.24
N ASP A 74 -15.30 -8.36 -6.42
CA ASP A 74 -15.46 -9.69 -6.99
C ASP A 74 -14.85 -10.75 -6.05
N LYS A 75 -15.64 -11.80 -5.77
CA LYS A 75 -15.19 -12.94 -4.95
C LYS A 75 -13.94 -13.59 -5.52
N GLN A 76 -13.74 -13.50 -6.84
CA GLN A 76 -12.55 -14.00 -7.51
C GLN A 76 -11.25 -13.49 -6.87
N TYR A 77 -11.18 -12.22 -6.43
CA TYR A 77 -9.97 -11.69 -5.81
C TYR A 77 -9.63 -12.36 -4.46
N PHE A 78 -10.64 -12.83 -3.71
CA PHE A 78 -10.41 -13.58 -2.48
C PHE A 78 -10.01 -15.03 -2.76
N GLU A 79 -10.50 -15.64 -3.85
CA GLU A 79 -10.10 -16.98 -4.28
C GLU A 79 -8.67 -16.99 -4.82
N ASP A 80 -8.32 -15.96 -5.59
CA ASP A 80 -6.98 -15.64 -6.08
C ASP A 80 -5.98 -15.52 -4.92
N LEU A 81 -6.39 -14.88 -3.82
CA LEU A 81 -5.59 -14.75 -2.61
C LEU A 81 -5.28 -16.14 -1.99
N ASP A 82 -6.24 -17.05 -1.97
CA ASP A 82 -6.09 -18.38 -1.35
C ASP A 82 -5.22 -19.34 -2.18
N THR A 83 -5.08 -19.09 -3.48
CA THR A 83 -4.24 -19.89 -4.39
C THR A 83 -2.80 -19.38 -4.50
N THR A 84 -2.51 -18.21 -3.93
CA THR A 84 -1.19 -17.57 -4.05
C THR A 84 -0.19 -18.17 -3.06
N LEU A 85 0.88 -18.79 -3.60
CA LEU A 85 1.91 -19.49 -2.79
C LEU A 85 3.07 -18.59 -2.35
N SER A 86 3.32 -17.50 -3.07
CA SER A 86 4.42 -16.56 -2.80
C SER A 86 3.97 -15.50 -1.80
N ASN A 87 4.77 -15.27 -0.76
CA ASN A 87 4.46 -14.27 0.28
C ASN A 87 4.28 -12.85 -0.29
N GLU A 88 5.13 -12.48 -1.24
CA GLU A 88 5.08 -11.17 -1.89
C GLU A 88 3.84 -11.02 -2.78
N ASP A 89 3.53 -12.06 -3.55
CA ASP A 89 2.34 -12.03 -4.41
C ASP A 89 1.07 -12.02 -3.56
N TYR A 90 1.04 -12.79 -2.46
CA TYR A 90 -0.11 -12.81 -1.54
C TYR A 90 -0.37 -11.41 -0.99
N TYR A 91 0.65 -10.77 -0.42
CA TYR A 91 0.47 -9.47 0.22
C TYR A 91 0.34 -8.31 -0.78
N SER A 92 0.80 -8.46 -2.01
CA SER A 92 0.50 -7.50 -3.08
C SER A 92 -0.97 -7.61 -3.51
N THR A 93 -1.51 -8.83 -3.64
CA THR A 93 -2.95 -9.05 -3.86
C THR A 93 -3.78 -8.54 -2.70
N ALA A 94 -3.36 -8.82 -1.46
CA ALA A 94 -3.98 -8.32 -0.25
C ALA A 94 -4.03 -6.78 -0.22
N TYR A 95 -2.92 -6.12 -0.54
CA TYR A 95 -2.85 -4.67 -0.63
C TYR A 95 -3.81 -4.12 -1.69
N TYR A 96 -3.92 -4.76 -2.84
CA TYR A 96 -4.86 -4.37 -3.89
C TYR A 96 -6.32 -4.49 -3.43
N ILE A 97 -6.70 -5.61 -2.81
CA ILE A 97 -8.03 -5.82 -2.22
C ILE A 97 -8.33 -4.75 -1.17
N PHE A 98 -7.37 -4.48 -0.28
CA PHE A 98 -7.48 -3.45 0.75
C PHE A 98 -7.73 -2.06 0.13
N ALA A 99 -6.96 -1.69 -0.90
CA ALA A 99 -7.12 -0.43 -1.60
C ALA A 99 -8.46 -0.34 -2.36
N TRP A 100 -8.94 -1.47 -2.90
CA TRP A 100 -10.24 -1.54 -3.56
C TRP A 100 -11.40 -1.30 -2.59
N ILE A 101 -11.40 -2.00 -1.46
CA ILE A 101 -12.40 -1.81 -0.38
C ILE A 101 -12.46 -0.34 0.04
N ASN A 102 -11.30 0.31 0.11
CA ASN A 102 -11.18 1.71 0.52
C ASN A 102 -11.30 2.72 -0.63
N SER A 103 -11.53 2.29 -1.87
CA SER A 103 -11.46 3.15 -3.07
C SER A 103 -12.41 4.35 -3.03
N GLN A 104 -13.63 4.16 -2.52
CA GLN A 104 -14.60 5.24 -2.36
C GLN A 104 -14.14 6.27 -1.32
N LEU A 105 -13.48 5.84 -0.24
CA LEU A 105 -12.88 6.76 0.72
C LEU A 105 -11.74 7.57 0.07
N MET A 106 -10.89 6.90 -0.71
CA MET A 106 -9.79 7.55 -1.46
C MET A 106 -10.32 8.58 -2.47
N ALA A 107 -11.45 8.26 -3.13
CA ALA A 107 -12.11 9.11 -4.11
C ALA A 107 -13.01 10.21 -3.49
N GLN A 108 -13.07 10.31 -2.15
CA GLN A 108 -13.97 11.22 -1.43
C GLN A 108 -15.46 11.01 -1.81
N GLN A 109 -15.81 9.77 -2.11
CA GLN A 109 -17.16 9.33 -2.44
C GLN A 109 -17.83 8.74 -1.20
N ARG A 110 -19.15 8.52 -1.30
CA ARG A 110 -19.92 7.88 -0.23
C ARG A 110 -19.48 6.41 -0.10
N PRO A 111 -19.09 5.95 1.10
CA PRO A 111 -18.80 4.54 1.35
C PRO A 111 -19.99 3.62 1.09
N ASP A 112 -19.72 2.48 0.48
CA ASP A 112 -20.62 1.36 0.31
C ASP A 112 -20.84 0.63 1.64
N LYS A 113 -21.74 -0.35 1.62
CA LYS A 113 -22.09 -1.07 2.85
C LYS A 113 -20.93 -1.89 3.39
N LEU A 114 -20.09 -2.45 2.51
CA LEU A 114 -18.92 -3.24 2.92
C LEU A 114 -17.93 -2.37 3.69
N LEU A 115 -17.53 -1.24 3.10
CA LEU A 115 -16.61 -0.28 3.69
C LEU A 115 -17.15 0.24 5.03
N LEU A 116 -18.44 0.60 5.11
CA LEU A 116 -19.04 1.06 6.37
C LEU A 116 -18.94 0.03 7.50
N GLU A 117 -19.02 -1.26 7.17
CA GLU A 117 -18.97 -2.32 8.18
C GLU A 117 -17.55 -2.68 8.62
N VAL A 118 -16.56 -2.64 7.72
CA VAL A 118 -15.16 -2.99 8.03
C VAL A 118 -14.35 -1.83 8.61
N LEU A 119 -14.66 -0.60 8.19
CA LEU A 119 -13.86 0.60 8.49
C LEU A 119 -13.64 0.84 10.00
N PRO A 120 -14.60 0.63 10.92
CA PRO A 120 -14.35 0.83 12.35
C PRO A 120 -13.26 -0.09 12.92
N GLY A 121 -13.28 -1.37 12.51
CA GLY A 121 -12.28 -2.37 12.90
C GLY A 121 -10.93 -2.06 12.26
N GLU A 122 -10.94 -1.77 10.96
CA GLU A 122 -9.76 -1.40 10.19
C GLU A 122 -9.03 -0.19 10.80
N LYS A 123 -9.73 0.92 11.10
CA LYS A 123 -9.12 2.10 11.72
C LYS A 123 -8.43 1.78 13.04
N THR A 124 -9.02 0.87 13.82
CA THR A 124 -8.42 0.42 15.08
C THR A 124 -7.15 -0.40 14.83
N ALA A 125 -7.17 -1.30 13.85
CA ALA A 125 -5.99 -2.07 13.46
C ALA A 125 -4.86 -1.15 12.94
N ILE A 126 -5.19 -0.15 12.12
CA ILE A 126 -4.23 0.83 11.58
C ILE A 126 -3.59 1.69 12.67
N ARG A 127 -4.38 2.22 13.62
CA ARG A 127 -3.82 2.96 14.76
C ARG A 127 -2.86 2.10 15.57
N ASN A 128 -3.23 0.84 15.80
CA ASN A 128 -2.38 -0.14 16.49
C ASN A 128 -1.10 -0.44 15.71
N PHE A 129 -1.16 -0.48 14.38
CA PHE A 129 0.02 -0.55 13.53
C PHE A 129 0.96 0.64 13.80
N PHE A 130 0.46 1.88 13.75
CA PHE A 130 1.29 3.07 13.98
C PHE A 130 1.86 3.13 15.41
N LEU A 131 1.10 2.69 16.41
CA LEU A 131 1.60 2.54 17.78
C LEU A 131 2.77 1.56 17.86
N LYS A 132 2.67 0.41 17.19
CA LYS A 132 3.65 -0.68 17.25
C LYS A 132 4.86 -0.48 16.33
N VAL A 133 4.71 0.27 15.24
CA VAL A 133 5.79 0.53 14.28
C VAL A 133 6.76 1.59 14.78
N ARG A 134 6.33 2.44 15.72
CA ARG A 134 7.15 3.51 16.28
C ARG A 134 8.43 2.99 16.99
N PRO A 135 8.37 2.07 17.97
CA PRO A 135 9.56 1.58 18.65
C PRO A 135 10.67 0.99 17.75
N PRO A 136 10.37 0.13 16.75
CA PRO A 136 11.43 -0.38 15.87
C PRO A 136 12.04 0.73 15.01
N LEU A 137 11.26 1.72 14.57
CA LEU A 137 11.78 2.88 13.83
C LEU A 137 12.66 3.79 14.71
N GLU A 138 12.22 4.12 15.93
CA GLU A 138 13.02 4.91 16.87
C GLU A 138 14.34 4.22 17.23
N SER A 139 14.29 2.91 17.51
CA SER A 139 15.46 2.09 17.78
C SER A 139 16.42 2.07 16.59
N TYR A 140 15.89 1.93 15.37
CA TYR A 140 16.68 1.99 14.15
C TYR A 140 17.39 3.34 13.98
N LEU A 141 16.65 4.44 14.08
CA LEU A 141 17.19 5.79 13.92
C LEU A 141 18.29 6.07 14.96
N HIS A 142 18.08 5.65 16.20
CA HIS A 142 19.07 5.80 17.26
C HIS A 142 20.36 5.01 16.95
N ARG A 143 20.24 3.73 16.62
CA ARG A 143 21.39 2.84 16.35
C ARG A 143 22.11 3.17 15.04
N SER A 144 21.41 3.74 14.07
CA SER A 144 21.98 4.18 12.79
C SER A 144 22.47 5.63 12.81
N HIS A 145 22.37 6.31 13.96
CA HIS A 145 22.72 7.73 14.13
C HIS A 145 22.02 8.66 13.14
N GLN A 146 20.77 8.34 12.79
CA GLN A 146 19.94 9.15 11.91
C GLN A 146 18.91 9.95 12.70
N THR A 147 18.57 11.13 12.20
CA THR A 147 17.51 11.97 12.74
C THR A 147 16.41 12.16 11.69
N ARG A 148 15.19 11.74 12.02
CA ARG A 148 13.98 11.84 11.19
C ARG A 148 12.79 12.26 12.07
N PRO A 149 12.77 13.51 12.57
CA PRO A 149 11.76 13.95 13.53
C PRO A 149 10.36 13.93 12.92
N GLU A 150 10.22 14.33 11.65
CA GLU A 150 8.95 14.31 10.93
C GLU A 150 8.35 12.90 10.81
N LEU A 151 9.20 11.88 10.56
CA LEU A 151 8.74 10.49 10.52
C LEU A 151 8.12 10.08 11.85
N ILE A 152 8.83 10.32 12.96
CA ILE A 152 8.36 9.91 14.29
C ILE A 152 7.16 10.73 14.74
N THR A 153 7.12 12.02 14.44
CA THR A 153 5.96 12.88 14.68
C THR A 153 4.73 12.40 13.90
N ASN A 154 4.88 12.07 12.62
CA ASN A 154 3.78 11.57 11.80
C ASN A 154 3.26 10.22 12.30
N VAL A 155 4.15 9.27 12.57
CA VAL A 155 3.77 7.96 13.14
C VAL A 155 3.05 8.13 14.47
N THR A 156 3.52 9.03 15.34
CA THR A 156 2.88 9.31 16.63
C THR A 156 1.50 9.95 16.46
N ARG A 157 1.35 10.87 15.50
CA ARG A 157 0.06 11.50 15.19
C ARG A 157 -0.94 10.49 14.63
N TRP A 158 -0.52 9.68 13.66
CA TRP A 158 -1.39 8.68 13.02
C TRP A 158 -1.87 7.60 13.99
N ALA A 159 -1.09 7.26 15.00
CA ALA A 159 -1.51 6.40 16.09
C ALA A 159 -2.74 6.91 16.87
N GLY A 160 -2.95 8.24 16.92
CA GLY A 160 -4.09 8.87 17.58
C GLY A 160 -5.22 9.31 16.64
N GLU A 161 -5.06 9.14 15.33
CA GLU A 161 -5.98 9.67 14.32
C GLU A 161 -7.35 8.96 14.35
N GLN A 162 -8.40 9.76 14.49
CA GLN A 162 -9.79 9.24 14.53
C GLN A 162 -10.50 9.38 13.20
N GLN A 163 -10.01 10.28 12.34
CA GLN A 163 -10.55 10.52 11.01
C GLN A 163 -10.17 9.39 10.05
N ASP A 164 -10.94 9.26 8.98
CA ASP A 164 -10.73 8.24 7.96
C ASP A 164 -9.44 8.46 7.15
N SER A 165 -8.84 9.66 7.24
CA SER A 165 -7.51 9.97 6.68
C SER A 165 -6.38 9.07 7.20
N VAL A 166 -6.60 8.36 8.32
CA VAL A 166 -5.65 7.35 8.81
C VAL A 166 -5.47 6.19 7.83
N VAL A 167 -6.51 5.86 7.05
CA VAL A 167 -6.46 4.82 6.01
C VAL A 167 -5.51 5.22 4.89
N MET A 168 -5.62 6.47 4.40
CA MET A 168 -4.69 7.00 3.40
C MET A 168 -3.25 6.97 3.89
N SER A 169 -3.05 7.39 5.14
CA SER A 169 -1.72 7.40 5.77
C SER A 169 -1.11 6.00 5.85
N TYR A 170 -1.94 4.98 6.07
CA TYR A 170 -1.53 3.58 6.06
C TYR A 170 -1.22 3.06 4.66
N ILE A 171 -2.06 3.35 3.66
CA ILE A 171 -1.84 2.96 2.25
C ILE A 171 -0.52 3.53 1.73
N GLU A 172 -0.21 4.78 2.07
CA GLU A 172 0.99 5.49 1.61
C GLU A 172 2.24 5.20 2.44
N PHE A 173 2.10 4.54 3.59
CA PHE A 173 3.18 4.37 4.54
C PHE A 173 4.41 3.66 3.95
N PRO A 174 4.32 2.52 3.22
CA PRO A 174 5.49 1.84 2.68
C PRO A 174 6.31 2.75 1.76
N ARG A 175 5.64 3.47 0.86
CA ARG A 175 6.28 4.43 -0.06
C ARG A 175 6.90 5.60 0.69
N SER A 176 6.18 6.15 1.67
CA SER A 176 6.64 7.29 2.47
C SER A 176 7.84 6.93 3.34
N LEU A 177 7.88 5.71 3.88
CA LEU A 177 9.01 5.18 4.63
C LEU A 177 10.22 5.01 3.71
N GLN A 178 10.04 4.37 2.56
CA GLN A 178 11.10 4.16 1.57
C GLN A 178 11.70 5.48 1.07
N ALA A 179 10.91 6.55 0.96
CA ALA A 179 11.41 7.88 0.59
C ALA A 179 12.29 8.52 1.68
N GLN A 180 11.99 8.29 2.96
CA GLN A 180 12.71 8.87 4.09
C GLN A 180 13.89 8.02 4.58
N LEU A 181 13.79 6.70 4.40
CA LEU A 181 14.76 5.68 4.80
C LEU A 181 14.92 4.65 3.67
N PRO A 182 15.61 5.01 2.56
CA PRO A 182 15.72 4.16 1.37
C PRO A 182 16.37 2.79 1.60
N GLU A 183 17.11 2.64 2.68
CA GLU A 183 17.74 1.39 3.09
C GLU A 183 16.76 0.42 3.77
N LEU A 184 15.64 0.91 4.33
CA LEU A 184 14.54 0.08 4.83
C LEU A 184 13.68 -0.40 3.64
N GLN A 185 14.24 -1.32 2.85
CA GLN A 185 13.54 -1.92 1.72
C GLN A 185 12.45 -2.85 2.20
N LEU A 186 11.21 -2.40 2.05
CA LEU A 186 10.03 -3.23 2.22
C LEU A 186 9.69 -3.95 0.89
N MET A 187 8.94 -5.03 0.99
CA MET A 187 8.28 -5.74 -0.09
C MET A 187 7.44 -4.81 -0.98
N ASP A 188 7.36 -5.12 -2.28
CA ASP A 188 6.57 -4.32 -3.23
C ASP A 188 5.07 -4.66 -3.16
N TYR A 189 4.39 -4.10 -2.16
CA TYR A 189 2.94 -4.20 -2.02
C TYR A 189 2.17 -3.74 -3.26
N THR A 190 2.75 -2.85 -4.08
CA THR A 190 2.11 -2.28 -5.28
C THR A 190 2.34 -3.10 -6.55
N LYS A 191 3.03 -4.25 -6.47
CA LYS A 191 3.38 -5.10 -7.61
C LYS A 191 2.18 -5.45 -8.51
N LEU A 192 1.10 -5.97 -7.93
CA LEU A 192 -0.11 -6.32 -8.69
C LEU A 192 -0.76 -5.09 -9.33
N ALA A 193 -0.90 -3.99 -8.58
CA ALA A 193 -1.50 -2.76 -9.09
C ALA A 193 -0.72 -2.21 -10.30
N LYS A 194 0.62 -2.22 -10.24
CA LYS A 194 1.48 -1.84 -11.37
C LYS A 194 1.26 -2.76 -12.57
N ALA A 195 1.26 -4.08 -12.37
CA ALA A 195 1.05 -5.04 -13.44
C ALA A 195 -0.31 -4.88 -14.13
N LEU A 196 -1.37 -4.54 -13.38
CA LEU A 196 -2.70 -4.26 -13.93
C LEU A 196 -2.71 -2.97 -14.77
N ILE A 197 -2.05 -1.89 -14.30
CA ILE A 197 -1.96 -0.61 -15.02
C ILE A 197 -1.13 -0.74 -16.29
N GLU A 198 -0.01 -1.46 -16.21
CA GLU A 198 0.93 -1.65 -17.32
C GLU A 198 0.43 -2.68 -18.36
N GLY A 199 -0.72 -3.31 -18.11
CA GLY A 199 -1.28 -4.33 -19.00
C GLY A 199 -0.47 -5.64 -19.02
N VAL A 200 0.41 -5.84 -18.04
CA VAL A 200 1.26 -7.04 -17.87
C VAL A 200 0.52 -8.16 -17.10
N ALA A 201 -0.80 -8.03 -16.94
CA ALA A 201 -1.66 -8.99 -16.25
C ALA A 201 -1.61 -10.43 -16.84
N THR A 202 -1.04 -10.62 -18.03
CA THR A 202 -0.80 -11.95 -18.59
C THR A 202 0.33 -12.74 -17.89
N GLY A 203 1.13 -12.12 -17.02
CA GLY A 203 2.31 -12.76 -16.40
C GLY A 203 2.16 -13.19 -14.94
N ILE A 204 1.16 -12.70 -14.19
CA ILE A 204 0.94 -13.09 -12.78
C ILE A 204 0.11 -14.38 -12.68
N TRP A 205 -0.69 -14.65 -13.72
CA TRP A 205 -1.51 -15.86 -13.87
C TRP A 205 -0.88 -16.90 -14.79
N GLY A 206 0.35 -16.66 -15.25
CA GLY A 206 1.01 -17.37 -16.33
C GLY A 206 2.20 -18.23 -15.89
N SER A 207 2.01 -19.12 -14.92
CA SER A 207 2.82 -20.34 -14.83
C SER A 207 2.04 -21.45 -14.11
N LEU A 208 1.20 -22.12 -14.90
CA LEU A 208 0.89 -23.54 -14.70
C LEU A 208 2.07 -24.39 -15.18
#